data_AF-A0A7S3K6S7-F1
#
_entry.id   AF-A0A7S3K6S7-F1
#
_cell.length_a   1.000
_cell.length_b   1.000
_cell.length_c   1.000
_cell.angle_alpha   90.00
_cell.angle_beta   90.00
_cell.angle_gamma   90.00
#
_symmetry.space_group_name_H-M   'P 1'
#
loop_
_entity.id
_entity.type
_entity.pdbx_description
1 polymer ?
#
loop_
_entity_poly.entity_id
_entity_poly.type
_entity_poly.pdbx_seq_one_letter_code
_entity_poly.pdbx_strand_id
1 'polypeptide(L)'
;LPWVLVPQQSKYVLERFGRFAKILEPGINLKIPIIDIVSYKHSFKEQVINVDNQNAITKDNVKLRIDGVLYYKMTDAQKASYSVKNPISALSLLAQTSMRSEIGLIELDRTFEERENLNSRIRETLSDASETWGIKCMRYEIKDIQPPKEISRSMELQAESERNKRSTILQSEGQRQAVVNIAEGEKSAAILKAEGDATKTLQEARAIITALETISKSVSNDENMVSLKLKLTEKYLEAMNIIMSESKVVVLPPSSGSSSLSSQIATGLELYKDIVNNSDTGAASSLLGDKSQYNDIQEKLEKLNSSQSGSRTTAAKSVPKYESRTAAAKSVPK
;
A
#
# COMPACT_ATOMS: atom_id res chain seq x y z
N LEU A 1 -71.45 14.91 5.22
CA LEU A 1 -70.91 16.14 5.85
C LEU A 1 -70.49 17.12 4.75
N PRO A 2 -70.75 18.43 4.91
CA PRO A 2 -70.38 19.48 3.94
C PRO A 2 -68.88 19.81 3.95
N TRP A 3 -68.09 19.09 4.75
CA TRP A 3 -66.65 19.24 4.86
C TRP A 3 -65.97 17.88 4.74
N VAL A 4 -64.74 17.89 4.23
CA VAL A 4 -63.86 16.74 4.06
C VAL A 4 -62.52 17.09 4.70
N LEU A 5 -62.07 16.24 5.61
CA LEU A 5 -60.72 16.32 6.17
C LEU A 5 -59.77 15.55 5.26
N VAL A 6 -58.77 16.25 4.73
CA VAL A 6 -57.68 15.63 3.95
C VAL A 6 -56.47 15.50 4.86
N PRO A 7 -55.94 14.27 5.08
CA PRO A 7 -54.78 14.07 5.93
C PRO A 7 -53.51 14.67 5.30
N GLN A 8 -52.50 14.91 6.15
CA GLN A 8 -51.20 15.42 5.71
C GLN A 8 -50.57 14.52 4.64
N GLN A 9 -49.92 15.14 3.65
CA GLN A 9 -49.34 14.44 2.49
C GLN A 9 -50.33 13.56 1.73
N SER A 10 -51.60 13.97 1.67
CA SER A 10 -52.59 13.39 0.77
C SER A 10 -53.28 14.49 -0.02
N LYS A 11 -53.72 14.18 -1.23
CA LYS A 11 -54.57 15.07 -2.04
C LYS A 11 -55.75 14.28 -2.55
N TYR A 12 -56.94 14.87 -2.43
CA TYR A 12 -58.18 14.25 -2.89
C TYR A 12 -58.68 14.99 -4.13
N VAL A 13 -59.18 14.26 -5.12
CA VAL A 13 -59.73 14.84 -6.34
C VAL A 13 -61.25 14.95 -6.20
N LEU A 14 -61.75 16.17 -6.38
CA LEU A 14 -63.17 16.49 -6.31
C LEU A 14 -63.75 16.53 -7.73
N GLU A 15 -64.85 15.83 -7.91
CA GLU A 15 -65.67 15.86 -9.12
C GLU A 15 -67.01 16.55 -8.84
N ARG A 16 -67.42 17.41 -9.77
CA ARG A 16 -68.70 18.10 -9.76
C ARG A 16 -69.48 17.67 -10.99
N PHE A 17 -70.64 17.03 -10.80
CA PHE A 17 -71.41 16.43 -11.90
C PHE A 17 -70.56 15.52 -12.82
N GLY A 18 -69.60 14.78 -12.25
CA GLY A 18 -68.71 13.88 -13.00
C GLY A 18 -67.58 14.58 -13.78
N ARG A 19 -67.42 15.90 -13.67
CA ARG A 19 -66.27 16.63 -14.23
C ARG A 19 -65.28 16.98 -13.13
N PHE A 20 -63.99 16.99 -13.46
CA PHE A 20 -62.95 17.49 -12.57
C PHE A 20 -63.26 18.93 -12.14
N ALA A 21 -63.31 19.17 -10.82
CA ALA A 21 -63.58 20.49 -10.25
C ALA A 21 -62.33 21.09 -9.61
N LYS A 22 -61.74 20.39 -8.63
CA LYS A 22 -60.59 20.90 -7.86
C LYS A 22 -59.84 19.76 -7.15
N ILE A 23 -58.56 19.98 -6.87
CA ILE A 23 -57.76 19.16 -5.96
C ILE A 23 -57.86 19.73 -4.54
N LEU A 24 -58.24 18.91 -3.58
CA LEU A 24 -58.28 19.25 -2.16
C LEU A 24 -56.91 19.04 -1.52
N GLU A 25 -56.39 20.10 -0.91
CA GLU A 25 -55.11 20.10 -0.20
C GLU A 25 -55.29 19.61 1.26
N PRO A 26 -54.21 19.24 1.97
CA PRO A 26 -54.28 18.83 3.37
C PRO A 26 -55.00 19.86 4.25
N GLY A 27 -55.87 19.39 5.13
CA GLY A 27 -56.69 20.23 6.01
C GLY A 27 -58.19 20.07 5.79
N ILE A 28 -58.97 21.00 6.36
CA ILE A 28 -60.43 21.01 6.27
C ILE A 28 -60.83 21.69 4.96
N ASN A 29 -61.51 20.95 4.09
CA ASN A 29 -62.03 21.47 2.83
C ASN A 29 -63.55 21.45 2.84
N LEU A 30 -64.18 22.55 2.41
CA LEU A 30 -65.63 22.63 2.22
C LEU A 30 -66.02 22.08 0.85
N LYS A 31 -67.07 21.26 0.80
CA LYS A 31 -67.65 20.74 -0.44
C LYS A 31 -69.16 20.95 -0.46
N ILE A 32 -69.73 21.11 -1.65
CA ILE A 32 -71.18 21.22 -1.80
C ILE A 32 -71.78 19.82 -1.66
N PRO A 33 -72.55 19.52 -0.59
CA PRO A 33 -73.17 18.21 -0.44
C PRO A 33 -74.11 17.93 -1.63
N ILE A 34 -74.25 16.66 -2.03
CA ILE A 34 -75.04 16.16 -3.18
C ILE A 34 -74.34 16.33 -4.54
N ILE A 35 -73.73 17.49 -4.81
CA ILE A 35 -73.15 17.80 -6.12
C ILE A 35 -71.67 17.40 -6.23
N ASP A 36 -70.90 17.63 -5.16
CA ASP A 36 -69.45 17.40 -5.14
C ASP A 36 -69.12 16.01 -4.53
N ILE A 37 -68.47 15.17 -5.34
CA ILE A 37 -68.07 13.80 -5.00
C ILE A 37 -66.54 13.72 -4.94
N VAL A 38 -66.00 13.10 -3.90
CA VAL A 38 -64.56 12.83 -3.81
C VAL A 38 -64.29 11.48 -4.47
N SER A 39 -63.84 11.50 -5.72
CA SER A 39 -63.71 10.29 -6.55
C SER A 39 -62.36 9.60 -6.35
N TYR A 40 -61.27 10.36 -6.15
CA TYR A 40 -59.93 9.79 -5.98
C TYR A 40 -59.24 10.31 -4.74
N LYS A 41 -58.47 9.43 -4.08
CA LYS A 41 -57.70 9.72 -2.88
C LYS A 41 -56.27 9.24 -3.09
N HIS A 42 -55.33 10.18 -3.19
CA HIS A 42 -53.94 9.89 -3.49
C HIS A 42 -53.03 10.26 -2.33
N SER A 43 -52.14 9.35 -1.95
CA SER A 43 -51.10 9.58 -0.95
C SER A 43 -49.84 10.09 -1.65
N PHE A 44 -49.29 11.20 -1.15
CA PHE A 44 -48.05 11.79 -1.65
C PHE A 44 -46.83 11.34 -0.84
N LYS A 45 -47.01 10.32 0.01
CA LYS A 45 -45.91 9.62 0.69
C LYS A 45 -45.14 8.78 -0.33
N GLU A 46 -43.87 8.51 -0.03
CA GLU A 46 -43.13 7.47 -0.75
C GLU A 46 -43.79 6.12 -0.46
N GLN A 47 -44.01 5.35 -1.52
CA GLN A 47 -44.65 4.05 -1.48
C GLN A 47 -43.82 3.04 -2.26
N VAL A 48 -44.06 1.78 -1.95
CA VAL A 48 -43.31 0.65 -2.48
C VAL A 48 -44.27 -0.29 -3.19
N ILE A 49 -43.89 -0.71 -4.40
CA ILE A 49 -44.57 -1.78 -5.14
C ILE A 49 -43.56 -2.89 -5.40
N ASN A 50 -43.98 -4.13 -5.12
CA ASN A 50 -43.23 -5.29 -5.53
C ASN A 50 -43.50 -5.56 -7.02
N VAL A 51 -42.42 -5.76 -7.76
CA VAL A 51 -42.48 -6.19 -9.15
C VAL A 51 -42.40 -7.72 -9.14
N ASP A 52 -43.45 -8.35 -9.64
CA ASP A 52 -43.58 -9.81 -9.65
C ASP A 52 -42.42 -10.47 -10.38
N ASN A 53 -42.09 -11.70 -9.96
CA ASN A 53 -40.98 -12.45 -10.54
C ASN A 53 -41.24 -12.75 -12.02
N GLN A 54 -40.25 -12.45 -12.87
CA GLN A 54 -40.32 -12.65 -14.32
C GLN A 54 -39.17 -13.53 -14.81
N ASN A 55 -39.46 -14.35 -15.82
CA ASN A 55 -38.43 -15.01 -16.61
C ASN A 55 -37.87 -14.01 -17.63
N ALA A 56 -36.55 -13.86 -17.64
CA ALA A 56 -35.79 -13.08 -18.62
C ALA A 56 -34.65 -13.93 -19.20
N ILE A 57 -34.16 -13.53 -20.36
CA ILE A 57 -33.05 -14.19 -21.06
C ILE A 57 -31.96 -13.13 -21.20
N THR A 58 -30.75 -13.44 -20.76
CA THR A 58 -29.59 -12.56 -20.94
C THR A 58 -29.05 -12.61 -22.36
N LYS A 59 -28.12 -11.70 -22.67
CA LYS A 59 -27.41 -11.67 -23.96
C LYS A 59 -26.72 -13.00 -24.30
N ASP A 60 -26.26 -13.76 -23.31
CA ASP A 60 -25.61 -15.07 -23.49
C ASP A 60 -26.61 -16.22 -23.56
N ASN A 61 -27.89 -15.93 -23.79
CA ASN A 61 -28.96 -16.91 -23.89
C ASN A 61 -29.18 -17.72 -22.61
N VAL A 62 -28.88 -17.14 -21.44
CA VAL A 62 -29.17 -17.76 -20.14
C VAL A 62 -30.55 -17.32 -19.65
N LYS A 63 -31.42 -18.29 -19.39
CA LYS A 63 -32.73 -18.05 -18.76
C LYS A 63 -32.55 -17.84 -17.27
N LEU A 64 -33.06 -16.75 -16.74
CA LEU A 64 -32.99 -16.44 -15.32
C LEU A 64 -34.32 -15.89 -14.80
N ARG A 65 -34.51 -15.94 -13.48
CA ARG A 65 -35.68 -15.42 -12.77
C ARG A 65 -35.28 -14.20 -11.97
N ILE A 66 -36.02 -13.10 -12.12
CA ILE A 66 -35.70 -11.84 -11.44
C ILE A 66 -36.96 -11.28 -10.82
N ASP A 67 -36.83 -10.80 -9.59
CA ASP A 67 -37.81 -9.95 -8.93
C ASP A 67 -37.17 -8.61 -8.52
N GLY A 68 -38.02 -7.62 -8.26
CA GLY A 68 -37.56 -6.27 -7.93
C GLY A 68 -38.58 -5.49 -7.13
N VAL A 69 -38.14 -4.34 -6.66
CA VAL A 69 -38.93 -3.43 -5.85
C VAL A 69 -38.81 -2.03 -6.43
N LEU A 70 -39.96 -1.39 -6.64
CA LEU A 70 -40.03 -0.03 -7.16
C LEU A 70 -40.55 0.92 -6.09
N TYR A 71 -39.76 1.96 -5.83
CA TYR A 71 -40.12 3.05 -4.94
C TYR A 71 -40.59 4.22 -5.78
N TYR A 72 -41.80 4.70 -5.47
CA TYR A 72 -42.43 5.78 -6.22
C TYR A 72 -43.13 6.75 -5.29
N LYS A 73 -43.41 7.94 -5.81
CA LYS A 73 -44.20 8.96 -5.14
C LYS A 73 -45.11 9.67 -6.14
N MET A 74 -46.34 9.94 -5.76
CA MET A 74 -47.24 10.77 -6.57
C MET A 74 -46.81 12.23 -6.55
N THR A 75 -46.76 12.84 -7.72
CA THR A 75 -46.43 14.27 -7.92
C THR A 75 -47.65 15.09 -8.32
N ASP A 76 -48.58 14.50 -9.09
CA ASP A 76 -49.78 15.18 -9.56
C ASP A 76 -51.01 14.27 -9.42
N ALA A 77 -51.96 14.70 -8.58
CA ALA A 77 -53.18 13.98 -8.28
C ALA A 77 -54.16 13.97 -9.47
N GLN A 78 -54.15 15.01 -10.30
CA GLN A 78 -55.04 15.09 -11.47
C GLN A 78 -54.56 14.13 -12.55
N LYS A 79 -53.27 14.19 -12.92
CA LYS A 79 -52.68 13.24 -13.89
C LYS A 79 -52.83 11.79 -13.41
N ALA A 80 -52.55 11.51 -12.13
CA ALA A 80 -52.70 10.16 -11.58
C ALA A 80 -54.14 9.64 -11.59
N SER A 81 -55.15 10.51 -11.63
CA SER A 81 -56.56 10.10 -11.64
C SER A 81 -57.13 9.92 -13.06
N TYR A 82 -56.66 10.72 -14.02
CA TYR A 82 -57.29 10.78 -15.35
C TYR A 82 -56.40 10.30 -16.50
N SER A 83 -55.08 10.25 -16.34
CA SER A 83 -54.19 9.81 -17.43
C SER A 83 -54.30 8.30 -17.71
N VAL A 84 -54.46 7.49 -16.66
CA VAL A 84 -54.54 6.02 -16.76
C VAL A 84 -55.51 5.49 -15.71
N LYS A 85 -56.26 4.43 -16.05
CA LYS A 85 -57.26 3.81 -15.16
C LYS A 85 -56.66 3.36 -13.81
N ASN A 86 -55.55 2.63 -13.84
CA ASN A 86 -54.83 2.13 -12.67
C ASN A 86 -53.34 2.41 -12.81
N PRO A 87 -52.83 3.56 -12.32
CA PRO A 87 -51.47 3.99 -12.60
C PRO A 87 -50.43 3.10 -11.91
N ILE A 88 -50.76 2.55 -10.73
CA ILE A 88 -49.92 1.60 -9.99
C ILE A 88 -49.71 0.29 -10.78
N SER A 89 -50.78 -0.28 -11.33
CA SER A 89 -50.70 -1.51 -12.12
C SER A 89 -49.97 -1.30 -13.45
N ALA A 90 -50.25 -0.17 -14.12
CA ALA A 90 -49.55 0.20 -15.35
C ALA A 90 -48.04 0.37 -15.11
N LEU A 91 -47.67 1.00 -13.99
CA LEU A 91 -46.28 1.16 -13.59
C LEU A 91 -45.58 -0.18 -13.28
N SER A 92 -46.26 -1.11 -12.59
CA SER A 92 -45.71 -2.45 -12.35
C SER A 92 -45.47 -3.22 -13.66
N LEU A 93 -46.44 -3.19 -14.59
CA LEU A 93 -46.29 -3.85 -15.89
C LEU A 93 -45.17 -3.23 -16.73
N LEU A 94 -45.05 -1.90 -16.70
CA LEU A 94 -43.97 -1.21 -17.37
C LEU A 94 -42.62 -1.60 -16.75
N ALA A 95 -42.51 -1.64 -15.42
CA ALA A 95 -41.31 -2.09 -14.73
C ALA A 95 -40.90 -3.51 -15.13
N GLN A 96 -41.87 -4.44 -15.22
CA GLN A 96 -41.62 -5.81 -15.70
C GLN A 96 -41.07 -5.83 -17.13
N THR A 97 -41.62 -4.99 -18.01
CA THR A 97 -41.21 -4.94 -19.42
C THR A 97 -39.84 -4.29 -19.57
N SER A 98 -39.60 -3.15 -18.92
CA SER A 98 -38.30 -2.45 -18.93
C SER A 98 -37.20 -3.32 -18.33
N MET A 99 -37.46 -3.99 -17.20
CA MET A 99 -36.51 -4.90 -16.58
C MET A 99 -36.13 -6.04 -17.53
N ARG A 100 -37.11 -6.69 -18.17
CA ARG A 100 -36.84 -7.77 -19.14
C ARG A 100 -35.96 -7.27 -20.31
N SER A 101 -36.22 -6.09 -20.82
CA SER A 101 -35.44 -5.51 -21.92
C SER A 101 -34.00 -5.19 -21.52
N GLU A 102 -33.79 -4.55 -20.37
CA GLU A 102 -32.45 -4.18 -19.89
C GLU A 102 -31.58 -5.42 -19.62
N ILE A 103 -32.14 -6.48 -19.01
CA ILE A 103 -31.42 -7.74 -18.80
C ILE A 103 -31.05 -8.43 -20.12
N GLY A 104 -31.87 -8.28 -21.17
CA GLY A 104 -31.57 -8.86 -22.48
C GLY A 104 -30.33 -8.25 -23.15
N LEU A 105 -29.90 -7.06 -22.72
CA LEU A 105 -28.75 -6.35 -23.30
C LEU A 105 -27.42 -6.71 -22.62
N ILE A 106 -27.46 -7.36 -21.46
CA ILE A 106 -26.29 -7.64 -20.62
C ILE A 106 -26.05 -9.14 -20.45
N GLU A 107 -24.80 -9.47 -20.14
CA GLU A 107 -24.30 -10.82 -19.90
C GLU A 107 -24.58 -11.25 -18.46
N LEU A 108 -24.67 -12.56 -18.19
CA LEU A 108 -25.08 -13.07 -16.87
C LEU A 108 -24.19 -12.52 -15.74
N ASP A 109 -22.87 -12.61 -15.90
CA ASP A 109 -21.92 -12.18 -14.87
C ASP A 109 -22.01 -10.67 -14.60
N ARG A 110 -22.15 -9.87 -15.67
CA ARG A 110 -22.32 -8.41 -15.56
C ARG A 110 -23.60 -8.03 -14.83
N THR A 111 -24.65 -8.86 -14.86
CA THR A 111 -25.89 -8.59 -14.10
C THR A 111 -25.66 -8.59 -12.59
N PHE A 112 -24.63 -9.30 -12.11
CA PHE A 112 -24.26 -9.32 -10.70
C PHE A 112 -23.28 -8.21 -10.33
N GLU A 113 -22.31 -7.91 -11.19
CA GLU A 113 -21.30 -6.87 -10.96
C GLU A 113 -21.88 -5.45 -11.08
N GLU A 114 -22.74 -5.20 -12.07
CA GLU A 114 -23.23 -3.87 -12.44
C GLU A 114 -24.67 -3.61 -11.97
N ARG A 115 -25.09 -4.18 -10.83
CA ARG A 115 -26.46 -4.02 -10.32
C ARG A 115 -26.90 -2.56 -10.18
N GLU A 116 -25.99 -1.67 -9.78
CA GLU A 116 -26.29 -0.24 -9.63
C GLU A 116 -26.55 0.45 -10.98
N ASN A 117 -25.75 0.16 -11.99
CA ASN A 117 -25.95 0.68 -13.34
C ASN A 117 -27.29 0.22 -13.91
N LEU A 118 -27.61 -1.06 -13.72
CA LEU A 118 -28.86 -1.67 -14.18
C LEU A 118 -30.07 -1.01 -13.50
N ASN A 119 -30.02 -0.83 -12.18
CA ASN A 119 -31.05 -0.11 -11.41
C ASN A 119 -31.26 1.32 -11.92
N SER A 120 -30.19 2.04 -12.26
CA SER A 120 -30.28 3.40 -12.79
C SER A 120 -30.95 3.45 -14.17
N ARG A 121 -30.58 2.54 -15.08
CA ARG A 121 -31.18 2.46 -16.43
C ARG A 121 -32.67 2.12 -16.38
N ILE A 122 -33.05 1.12 -15.59
CA ILE A 122 -34.47 0.78 -15.40
C ILE A 122 -35.25 1.98 -14.84
N ARG A 123 -34.70 2.66 -13.83
CA ARG A 123 -35.33 3.85 -13.25
C ARG A 123 -35.52 4.96 -14.28
N GLU A 124 -34.52 5.19 -15.15
CA GLU A 124 -34.58 6.19 -16.21
C GLU A 124 -35.69 5.88 -17.21
N THR A 125 -35.74 4.66 -17.75
CA THR A 125 -36.80 4.22 -18.66
C THR A 125 -38.19 4.33 -18.02
N LEU A 126 -38.30 4.02 -16.72
CA LEU A 126 -39.57 4.15 -15.99
C LEU A 126 -39.97 5.60 -15.77
N SER A 127 -38.99 6.50 -15.57
CA SER A 127 -39.23 7.91 -15.29
C SER A 127 -40.02 8.57 -16.42
N ASP A 128 -39.59 8.37 -17.66
CA ASP A 128 -40.16 9.00 -18.86
C ASP A 128 -41.67 8.73 -19.01
N ALA A 129 -42.08 7.48 -18.82
CA ALA A 129 -43.49 7.12 -18.88
C ALA A 129 -44.26 7.51 -17.62
N SER A 130 -43.66 7.36 -16.43
CA SER A 130 -44.32 7.61 -15.14
C SER A 130 -44.74 9.07 -14.95
N GLU A 131 -44.01 10.01 -15.56
CA GLU A 131 -44.31 11.44 -15.48
C GLU A 131 -45.67 11.79 -16.11
N THR A 132 -46.03 11.12 -17.21
CA THR A 132 -47.35 11.31 -17.86
C THR A 132 -48.51 10.86 -16.97
N TRP A 133 -48.25 9.95 -16.04
CA TRP A 133 -49.22 9.45 -15.05
C TRP A 133 -49.17 10.20 -13.72
N GLY A 134 -48.38 11.28 -13.61
CA GLY A 134 -48.26 12.03 -12.36
C GLY A 134 -47.56 11.25 -11.24
N ILE A 135 -46.72 10.28 -11.61
CA ILE A 135 -45.89 9.49 -10.69
C ILE A 135 -44.43 9.85 -10.93
N LYS A 136 -43.66 9.97 -9.86
CA LYS A 136 -42.21 10.07 -9.90
C LYS A 136 -41.61 8.77 -9.37
N CYS A 137 -40.81 8.12 -10.20
CA CYS A 137 -40.01 6.97 -9.80
C CYS A 137 -38.78 7.46 -9.01
N MET A 138 -38.64 7.01 -7.76
CA MET A 138 -37.54 7.42 -6.88
C MET A 138 -36.34 6.50 -7.10
N ARG A 139 -36.56 5.19 -6.98
CA ARG A 139 -35.52 4.18 -7.20
C ARG A 139 -36.13 2.84 -7.57
N TYR A 140 -35.37 2.06 -8.33
CA TYR A 140 -35.64 0.66 -8.60
C TYR A 140 -34.53 -0.18 -7.97
N GLU A 141 -34.90 -1.22 -7.25
CA GLU A 141 -33.95 -2.15 -6.61
C GLU A 141 -34.25 -3.56 -7.09
N ILE A 142 -33.30 -4.18 -7.78
CA ILE A 142 -33.34 -5.62 -8.02
C ILE A 142 -33.19 -6.35 -6.69
N LYS A 143 -34.10 -7.28 -6.42
CA LYS A 143 -34.12 -8.04 -5.17
C LYS A 143 -33.31 -9.32 -5.30
N ASP A 144 -33.68 -10.21 -6.21
CA ASP A 144 -32.96 -11.45 -6.47
C ASP A 144 -32.81 -11.75 -7.97
N ILE A 145 -31.70 -12.39 -8.34
CA ILE A 145 -31.41 -12.88 -9.69
C ILE A 145 -31.07 -14.35 -9.56
N GLN A 146 -31.99 -15.21 -10.00
CA GLN A 146 -31.88 -16.66 -9.86
C GLN A 146 -31.62 -17.32 -11.23
N PRO A 147 -30.37 -17.70 -11.52
CA PRO A 147 -30.06 -18.53 -12.68
C PRO A 147 -30.54 -19.98 -12.47
N PRO A 148 -30.56 -20.82 -13.53
CA PRO A 148 -30.85 -22.24 -13.40
C PRO A 148 -29.77 -22.92 -12.56
N LYS A 149 -30.16 -23.94 -11.78
CA LYS A 149 -29.28 -24.63 -10.82
C LYS A 149 -28.00 -25.18 -11.45
N GLU A 150 -28.07 -25.65 -12.69
CA GLU A 150 -26.92 -26.17 -13.43
C GLU A 150 -25.84 -25.11 -13.65
N ILE A 151 -26.25 -23.91 -14.06
CA ILE A 151 -25.32 -22.80 -14.32
C ILE A 151 -24.81 -22.22 -13.00
N SER A 152 -25.68 -22.07 -11.99
CA SER A 152 -25.25 -21.64 -10.63
C SER A 152 -24.15 -22.54 -10.09
N ARG A 153 -24.33 -23.87 -10.17
CA ARG A 153 -23.36 -24.84 -9.67
C ARG A 153 -22.03 -24.77 -10.44
N SER A 154 -22.07 -24.57 -11.76
CA SER A 154 -20.86 -24.43 -12.56
C SER A 154 -20.11 -23.14 -12.22
N MET A 155 -20.84 -22.03 -12.04
CA MET A 155 -20.25 -20.75 -11.63
C MET A 155 -19.65 -20.83 -10.22
N GLU A 156 -20.33 -21.47 -9.27
CA GLU A 156 -19.82 -21.69 -7.91
C GLU A 156 -18.52 -22.50 -7.93
N LEU A 157 -18.46 -23.59 -8.70
CA LEU A 157 -17.25 -24.41 -8.85
C LEU A 157 -16.10 -23.63 -9.50
N GLN A 158 -16.41 -22.81 -10.51
CA GLN A 158 -15.42 -21.96 -11.18
C GLN A 158 -14.87 -20.89 -10.23
N ALA A 159 -15.75 -20.20 -9.50
CA ALA A 159 -15.37 -19.18 -8.53
C ALA A 159 -14.56 -19.76 -7.37
N GLU A 160 -14.92 -20.95 -6.89
CA GLU A 160 -14.14 -21.67 -5.87
C GLU A 160 -12.75 -22.04 -6.38
N SER A 161 -12.64 -22.57 -7.60
CA SER A 161 -11.36 -22.90 -8.23
C SER A 161 -10.46 -21.67 -8.41
N GLU A 162 -11.02 -20.56 -8.89
CA GLU A 162 -10.27 -19.32 -9.08
C GLU A 162 -9.85 -18.70 -7.73
N ARG A 163 -10.72 -18.75 -6.73
CA ARG A 163 -10.40 -18.30 -5.36
C ARG A 163 -9.31 -19.16 -4.73
N ASN A 164 -9.36 -20.48 -4.90
CA ASN A 164 -8.32 -21.40 -4.43
C ASN A 164 -7.00 -21.14 -5.13
N LYS A 165 -7.00 -20.98 -6.46
CA LYS A 165 -5.80 -20.62 -7.23
C LYS A 165 -5.18 -19.32 -6.73
N ARG A 166 -6.00 -18.27 -6.54
CA ARG A 166 -5.56 -16.97 -6.05
C ARG A 166 -5.00 -17.06 -4.63
N SER A 167 -5.64 -17.84 -3.75
CA SER A 167 -5.16 -18.09 -2.39
C SER A 167 -3.79 -18.79 -2.39
N THR A 168 -3.62 -19.83 -3.21
CA THR A 168 -2.36 -20.58 -3.32
C THR A 168 -1.22 -19.71 -3.86
N ILE A 169 -1.49 -18.87 -4.86
CA ILE A 169 -0.50 -17.92 -5.39
C ILE A 169 -0.09 -16.93 -4.29
N LEU A 170 -1.07 -16.32 -3.61
CA LEU A 170 -0.81 -15.34 -2.57
C LEU A 170 -0.05 -15.95 -1.38
N GLN A 171 -0.36 -17.20 -1.02
CA GLN A 171 0.39 -17.94 0.01
C GLN A 171 1.83 -18.22 -0.43
N SER A 172 2.04 -18.62 -1.68
CA SER A 172 3.37 -18.88 -2.24
C SER A 172 4.21 -17.60 -2.30
N GLU A 173 3.61 -16.48 -2.72
CA GLU A 173 4.24 -15.16 -2.72
C GLU A 173 4.56 -14.70 -1.31
N GLY A 174 3.62 -14.86 -0.37
CA GLY A 174 3.82 -14.55 1.05
C GLY A 174 4.96 -15.38 1.68
N GLN A 175 5.04 -16.67 1.36
CA GLN A 175 6.13 -17.54 1.84
C GLN A 175 7.48 -17.12 1.26
N ARG A 176 7.54 -16.82 -0.03
CA ARG A 176 8.75 -16.31 -0.67
C ARG A 176 9.20 -15.00 -0.02
N GLN A 177 8.27 -14.06 0.19
CA GLN A 177 8.56 -12.78 0.81
C GLN A 177 9.01 -12.95 2.27
N ALA A 178 8.40 -13.87 3.02
CA ALA A 178 8.80 -14.18 4.39
C ALA A 178 10.24 -14.71 4.46
N VAL A 179 10.63 -15.64 3.58
CA VAL A 179 12.02 -16.16 3.52
C VAL A 179 13.01 -15.06 3.18
N VAL A 180 12.69 -14.18 2.23
CA VAL A 180 13.54 -13.02 1.89
C VAL A 180 13.69 -12.09 3.10
N ASN A 181 12.59 -11.74 3.76
CA ASN A 181 12.61 -10.86 4.92
C ASN A 181 13.42 -11.45 6.08
N ILE A 182 13.34 -12.77 6.31
CA ILE A 182 14.15 -13.45 7.33
C ILE A 182 15.63 -13.37 6.96
N ALA A 183 16.01 -13.72 5.73
CA ALA A 183 17.40 -13.68 5.28
C ALA A 183 17.99 -12.26 5.33
N GLU A 184 17.22 -11.24 4.96
CA GLU A 184 17.61 -9.84 5.08
C GLU A 184 17.75 -9.41 6.56
N GLY A 185 16.85 -9.87 7.42
CA GLY A 185 16.92 -9.67 8.87
C GLY A 185 18.18 -10.30 9.47
N GLU A 186 18.49 -11.54 9.14
CA GLU A 186 19.69 -12.25 9.59
C GLU A 186 20.98 -11.57 9.12
N LYS A 187 21.05 -11.18 7.84
CA LYS A 187 22.18 -10.43 7.29
C LYS A 187 22.37 -9.10 8.03
N SER A 188 21.29 -8.36 8.22
CA SER A 188 21.32 -7.07 8.91
C SER A 188 21.73 -7.23 10.38
N ALA A 189 21.21 -8.25 11.06
CA ALA A 189 21.58 -8.59 12.43
C ALA A 189 23.06 -8.99 12.55
N ALA A 190 23.59 -9.78 11.62
CA ALA A 190 25.00 -10.16 11.59
C ALA A 190 25.94 -8.96 11.38
N ILE A 191 25.57 -8.04 10.49
CA ILE A 191 26.31 -6.79 10.27
C ILE A 191 26.28 -5.92 11.53
N LEU A 192 25.10 -5.68 12.10
CA LEU A 192 24.95 -4.87 13.31
C LEU A 192 25.71 -5.47 14.50
N LYS A 193 25.75 -6.81 14.61
CA LYS A 193 26.53 -7.48 15.65
C LYS A 193 28.03 -7.30 15.43
N ALA A 194 28.53 -7.48 14.20
CA ALA A 194 29.94 -7.27 13.88
C ALA A 194 30.37 -5.81 14.09
N GLU A 195 29.52 -4.85 13.73
CA GLU A 195 29.73 -3.43 14.01
C GLU A 195 29.69 -3.14 15.52
N GLY A 196 28.79 -3.76 16.27
CA GLY A 196 28.72 -3.68 17.72
C GLY A 196 29.97 -4.21 18.42
N ASP A 197 30.48 -5.36 17.97
CA ASP A 197 31.69 -5.97 18.52
C ASP A 197 32.93 -5.10 18.19
N ALA A 198 33.06 -4.61 16.95
CA ALA A 198 34.16 -3.72 16.56
C ALA A 198 34.12 -2.35 17.26
N THR A 199 32.93 -1.81 17.52
CA THR A 199 32.81 -0.56 18.28
C THR A 199 33.13 -0.76 19.76
N LYS A 200 32.78 -1.92 20.32
CA LYS A 200 33.14 -2.30 21.70
C LYS A 200 34.65 -2.42 21.85
N THR A 201 35.34 -3.17 20.98
CA THR A 201 36.81 -3.32 21.02
C THR A 201 37.51 -1.97 20.85
N LEU A 202 37.03 -1.12 19.93
CA LEU A 202 37.53 0.25 19.77
C LEU A 202 37.37 1.10 21.04
N GLN A 203 36.23 1.00 21.72
CA GLN A 203 35.99 1.75 22.96
C GLN A 203 36.89 1.25 24.09
N GLU A 204 37.07 -0.06 24.23
CA GLU A 204 37.98 -0.66 25.21
C GLU A 204 39.44 -0.25 24.96
N ALA A 205 39.92 -0.32 23.71
CA ALA A 205 41.27 0.11 23.36
C ALA A 205 41.50 1.61 23.63
N ARG A 206 40.51 2.46 23.31
CA ARG A 206 40.55 3.90 23.64
C ARG A 206 40.60 4.14 25.15
N ALA A 207 39.80 3.40 25.93
CA ALA A 207 39.81 3.51 27.39
C ALA A 207 41.20 3.15 27.96
N ILE A 208 41.83 2.10 27.46
CA ILE A 208 43.20 1.71 27.85
C ILE A 208 44.21 2.81 27.51
N ILE A 209 44.15 3.40 26.31
CA ILE A 209 45.03 4.51 25.92
C ILE A 209 44.85 5.70 26.87
N THR A 210 43.61 6.13 27.14
CA THR A 210 43.36 7.26 28.05
C THR A 210 43.86 6.98 29.46
N ALA A 211 43.71 5.74 29.96
CA ALA A 211 44.25 5.34 31.25
C ALA A 211 45.80 5.37 31.25
N LEU A 212 46.44 4.80 30.23
CA LEU A 212 47.91 4.81 30.08
C LEU A 212 48.47 6.24 29.97
N GLU A 213 47.79 7.15 29.28
CA GLU A 213 48.18 8.57 29.21
C GLU A 213 48.12 9.25 30.57
N THR A 214 47.07 8.99 31.37
CA THR A 214 46.97 9.55 32.72
C THR A 214 48.07 9.02 33.64
N ILE A 215 48.38 7.73 33.57
CA ILE A 215 49.48 7.10 34.31
C ILE A 215 50.82 7.67 33.85
N SER A 216 51.06 7.77 32.54
CA SER A 216 52.28 8.33 31.96
C SER A 216 52.53 9.77 32.44
N LYS A 217 51.51 10.62 32.45
CA LYS A 217 51.59 11.99 33.00
C LYS A 217 51.99 12.02 34.48
N SER A 218 51.58 11.02 35.27
CA SER A 218 51.94 10.92 36.70
C SER A 218 53.35 10.34 36.95
N VAL A 219 53.90 9.56 36.01
CA VAL A 219 55.19 8.84 36.15
C VAL A 219 56.40 9.68 35.65
N SER A 220 56.17 10.81 34.98
CA SER A 220 57.23 11.69 34.46
C SER A 220 58.15 12.35 35.50
N ASN A 221 57.96 12.10 36.80
CA ASN A 221 58.73 12.72 37.89
C ASN A 221 59.83 11.82 38.52
N ASP A 222 59.95 10.54 38.13
CA ASP A 222 60.99 9.63 38.66
C ASP A 222 61.96 9.13 37.56
N GLU A 223 63.26 9.37 37.76
CA GLU A 223 64.32 9.10 36.77
C GLU A 223 64.69 7.61 36.60
N ASN A 224 64.29 6.70 37.51
CA ASN A 224 64.80 5.30 37.55
C ASN A 224 63.85 4.20 37.03
N MET A 225 62.95 4.52 36.10
CA MET A 225 61.91 3.58 35.63
C MET A 225 61.89 3.35 34.11
N VAL A 226 63.06 3.08 33.52
CA VAL A 226 63.22 2.77 32.08
C VAL A 226 62.43 1.51 31.67
N SER A 227 62.41 0.48 32.53
CA SER A 227 61.70 -0.78 32.26
C SER A 227 60.17 -0.63 32.30
N LEU A 228 59.62 0.24 33.15
CA LEU A 228 58.19 0.55 33.17
C LEU A 228 57.78 1.38 31.95
N LYS A 229 58.61 2.35 31.54
CA LYS A 229 58.37 3.14 30.32
C LYS A 229 58.33 2.25 29.07
N LEU A 230 59.26 1.30 28.95
CA LEU A 230 59.25 0.31 27.85
C LEU A 230 57.98 -0.54 27.82
N LYS A 231 57.56 -1.08 28.98
CA LYS A 231 56.31 -1.87 29.09
C LYS A 231 55.04 -1.05 28.83
N LEU A 232 55.00 0.21 29.24
CA LEU A 232 53.90 1.14 28.94
C LEU A 232 53.81 1.42 27.44
N THR A 233 54.96 1.67 26.80
CA THR A 233 55.03 1.90 25.35
C THR A 233 54.60 0.66 24.58
N GLU A 234 55.00 -0.54 24.99
CA GLU A 234 54.57 -1.80 24.36
C GLU A 234 53.05 -1.98 24.42
N LYS A 235 52.45 -1.78 25.61
CA LYS A 235 50.99 -1.85 25.81
C LYS A 235 50.23 -0.77 25.06
N TYR A 236 50.80 0.44 24.94
CA TYR A 236 50.23 1.52 24.14
C TYR A 236 50.27 1.20 22.63
N LEU A 237 51.40 0.68 22.14
CA LEU A 237 51.56 0.30 20.74
C LEU A 237 50.59 -0.84 20.37
N GLU A 238 50.40 -1.80 21.27
CA GLU A 238 49.44 -2.91 21.14
C GLU A 238 48.00 -2.37 21.00
N ALA A 239 47.57 -1.49 21.91
CA ALA A 239 46.23 -0.89 21.86
C ALA A 239 46.03 0.01 20.63
N MET A 240 47.07 0.75 20.22
CA MET A 240 47.04 1.61 19.04
C MET A 240 46.95 0.79 17.74
N ASN A 241 47.61 -0.37 17.68
CA ASN A 241 47.55 -1.27 16.54
C ASN A 241 46.15 -1.84 16.35
N ILE A 242 45.45 -2.21 17.43
CA ILE A 242 44.05 -2.66 17.39
C ILE A 242 43.15 -1.58 16.77
N ILE A 243 43.27 -0.33 17.22
CA ILE A 243 42.50 0.81 16.67
C ILE A 243 42.79 1.03 15.19
N MET A 244 44.06 0.94 14.77
CA MET A 244 44.45 1.12 13.38
C MET A 244 43.99 -0.03 12.46
N SER A 245 43.88 -1.25 13.00
CA SER A 245 43.39 -2.41 12.25
C SER A 245 41.86 -2.46 12.09
N GLU A 246 41.11 -1.97 13.09
CA GLU A 246 39.64 -2.05 13.10
C GLU A 246 38.94 -0.80 12.53
N SER A 247 39.62 0.35 12.46
CA SER A 247 39.00 1.61 11.98
C SER A 247 39.18 1.84 10.47
N LYS A 248 38.06 1.98 9.75
CA LYS A 248 38.04 2.23 8.30
C LYS A 248 38.31 3.70 7.90
N VAL A 249 38.15 4.64 8.83
CA VAL A 249 38.53 6.06 8.67
C VAL A 249 39.07 6.57 10.00
N VAL A 250 40.35 6.89 10.04
CA VAL A 250 41.00 7.54 11.18
C VAL A 250 40.86 9.06 10.98
N VAL A 251 39.96 9.70 11.73
CA VAL A 251 40.02 11.15 11.95
C VAL A 251 40.72 11.37 13.29
N LEU A 252 42.01 11.69 13.23
CA LEU A 252 42.79 12.12 14.39
C LEU A 252 42.56 13.62 14.63
N PRO A 253 42.42 14.07 15.89
CA PRO A 253 42.19 15.47 16.22
C PRO A 253 43.38 16.35 15.74
N PRO A 254 43.12 17.58 15.28
CA PRO A 254 44.15 18.45 14.77
C PRO A 254 44.88 19.08 15.96
N SER A 255 46.01 18.49 16.35
CA SER A 255 47.06 19.27 16.99
C SER A 255 48.37 19.00 16.28
N SER A 256 48.77 20.00 15.52
CA SER A 256 50.15 20.28 15.09
C SER A 256 50.64 19.46 13.88
N GLY A 257 50.70 20.13 12.74
CA GLY A 257 50.99 19.58 11.42
C GLY A 257 52.23 18.68 11.30
N SER A 258 52.01 17.47 10.82
CA SER A 258 52.70 16.89 9.67
C SER A 258 51.88 15.68 9.20
N SER A 259 51.30 15.78 8.01
CA SER A 259 50.25 14.90 7.50
C SER A 259 50.78 13.63 6.83
N SER A 260 51.81 13.00 7.39
CA SER A 260 52.43 11.83 6.76
C SER A 260 52.91 10.84 7.82
N LEU A 261 52.38 9.62 7.80
CA LEU A 261 52.88 8.47 8.56
C LEU A 261 54.41 8.32 8.46
N SER A 262 54.98 8.72 7.33
CA SER A 262 56.41 8.76 7.06
C SER A 262 57.20 9.71 7.96
N SER A 263 56.65 10.87 8.35
CA SER A 263 57.36 11.84 9.21
C SER A 263 57.33 11.42 10.69
N GLN A 264 56.30 10.68 11.12
CA GLN A 264 56.22 10.14 12.47
C GLN A 264 57.04 8.86 12.64
N ILE A 265 57.14 8.02 11.60
CA ILE A 265 58.09 6.90 11.56
C ILE A 265 59.54 7.42 11.51
N ALA A 266 59.77 8.53 10.80
CA ALA A 266 61.08 9.19 10.78
C ALA A 266 61.47 9.74 12.17
N THR A 267 60.56 10.42 12.88
CA THR A 267 60.86 10.88 14.25
C THR A 267 61.06 9.72 15.24
N GLY A 268 60.34 8.61 15.08
CA GLY A 268 60.57 7.39 15.86
C GLY A 268 61.91 6.71 15.55
N LEU A 269 62.32 6.67 14.28
CA LEU A 269 63.63 6.17 13.85
C LEU A 269 64.78 7.09 14.26
N GLU A 270 64.57 8.40 14.30
CA GLU A 270 65.56 9.39 14.71
C GLU A 270 65.78 9.34 16.23
N LEU A 271 64.71 9.21 17.02
CA LEU A 271 64.81 8.92 18.46
C LEU A 271 65.46 7.55 18.74
N TYR A 272 65.16 6.52 17.94
CA TYR A 272 65.83 5.22 18.04
C TYR A 272 67.33 5.32 17.73
N LYS A 273 67.69 6.07 16.70
CA LYS A 273 69.09 6.29 16.30
C LYS A 273 69.86 7.10 17.33
N ASP A 274 69.25 8.10 17.96
CA ASP A 274 69.86 8.87 19.05
C ASP A 274 70.08 8.02 20.30
N ILE A 275 69.19 7.07 20.60
CA ILE A 275 69.35 6.11 21.70
C ILE A 275 70.45 5.09 21.38
N VAL A 276 70.53 4.60 20.14
CA VAL A 276 71.57 3.67 19.69
C VAL A 276 72.96 4.32 19.73
N ASN A 277 73.09 5.56 19.25
CA ASN A 277 74.37 6.29 19.25
C ASN A 277 74.87 6.66 20.67
N ASN A 278 73.98 6.77 21.66
CA ASN A 278 74.37 7.04 23.06
C ASN A 278 74.69 5.77 23.87
N SER A 279 74.60 4.58 23.26
CA SER A 279 74.83 3.29 23.91
C SER A 279 76.14 2.59 23.51
N ASP A 280 77.09 3.33 22.95
CA ASP A 280 78.44 2.84 22.66
C ASP A 280 79.29 2.76 23.94
N THR A 281 78.98 1.78 24.79
CA THR A 281 79.96 1.14 25.66
C THR A 281 79.62 -0.34 25.86
N GLY A 282 80.15 -1.18 24.97
CA GLY A 282 80.70 -2.48 25.36
C GLY A 282 79.79 -3.72 25.46
N ALA A 283 78.49 -3.68 25.14
CA ALA A 283 77.63 -4.87 25.35
C ALA A 283 76.58 -5.16 24.26
N ALA A 284 76.88 -4.91 22.98
CA ALA A 284 75.93 -5.14 21.88
C ALA A 284 76.50 -5.85 20.64
N SER A 285 77.63 -6.56 20.75
CA SER A 285 78.13 -7.43 19.68
C SER A 285 77.61 -8.88 19.76
N SER A 286 76.90 -9.27 20.82
CA SER A 286 76.41 -10.64 21.03
C SER A 286 74.90 -10.84 20.84
N LEU A 287 74.15 -9.81 20.43
CA LEU A 287 72.69 -9.90 20.24
C LEU A 287 72.20 -9.42 18.86
N LEU A 288 73.09 -9.22 17.89
CA LEU A 288 72.70 -8.96 16.50
C LEU A 288 72.36 -10.28 15.81
N GLY A 289 71.15 -10.76 16.12
CA GLY A 289 70.42 -11.72 15.31
C GLY A 289 70.01 -11.11 13.97
N ASP A 290 70.78 -11.49 12.96
CA ASP A 290 70.42 -11.74 11.57
C ASP A 290 69.68 -10.67 10.73
N LYS A 291 70.41 -10.11 9.75
CA LYS A 291 69.90 -9.27 8.63
C LYS A 291 68.86 -9.99 7.75
N SER A 292 68.64 -11.28 7.95
CA SER A 292 67.65 -12.09 7.23
C SER A 292 66.19 -11.64 7.46
N GLN A 293 65.82 -11.20 8.67
CA GLN A 293 64.42 -10.87 8.98
C GLN A 293 63.91 -9.60 8.27
N TYR A 294 64.79 -8.65 7.96
CA TYR A 294 64.43 -7.43 7.23
C TYR A 294 64.08 -7.73 5.76
N ASN A 295 64.76 -8.72 5.15
CA ASN A 295 64.52 -9.15 3.78
C ASN A 295 63.25 -10.01 3.67
N ASP A 296 62.96 -10.85 4.67
CA ASP A 296 61.72 -11.65 4.72
C ASP A 296 60.44 -10.78 4.82
N ILE A 297 60.53 -9.65 5.52
CA ILE A 297 59.42 -8.71 5.68
C ILE A 297 59.16 -7.94 4.37
N GLN A 298 60.21 -7.58 3.62
CA GLN A 298 60.10 -6.97 2.29
C GLN A 298 59.48 -7.94 1.28
N GLU A 299 59.91 -9.20 1.27
CA GLU A 299 59.38 -10.22 0.34
C GLU A 299 57.89 -10.53 0.62
N LYS A 300 57.46 -10.50 1.89
CA LYS A 300 56.04 -10.65 2.25
C LYS A 300 55.18 -9.45 1.83
N LEU A 301 55.71 -8.23 1.90
CA LEU A 301 55.00 -7.01 1.47
C LEU A 301 54.80 -6.97 -0.06
N GLU A 302 55.76 -7.47 -0.83
CA GLU A 302 55.67 -7.54 -2.29
C GLU A 302 54.67 -8.62 -2.79
N LYS A 303 54.56 -9.73 -2.06
CA LYS A 303 53.56 -10.79 -2.32
C LYS A 303 52.12 -10.37 -1.96
N LEU A 304 51.95 -9.48 -0.98
CA LEU A 304 50.63 -8.92 -0.61
C LEU A 304 50.12 -7.89 -1.62
N ASN A 305 50.99 -7.05 -2.19
CA ASN A 305 50.62 -6.06 -3.22
C ASN A 305 50.32 -6.69 -4.59
N SER A 306 51.00 -7.77 -4.97
CA SER A 306 50.73 -8.48 -6.23
C SER A 306 49.41 -9.27 -6.21
N SER A 307 48.95 -9.71 -5.03
CA SER A 307 47.70 -10.47 -4.86
C SER A 307 46.43 -9.60 -4.98
N GLN A 308 46.49 -8.29 -4.71
CA GLN A 308 45.35 -7.37 -4.88
C GLN A 308 45.14 -6.86 -6.32
N SER A 309 46.10 -7.06 -7.22
CA SER A 309 46.00 -6.64 -8.63
C SER A 309 45.30 -7.69 -9.52
N GLY A 310 45.24 -8.96 -9.10
CA GLY A 310 44.79 -10.09 -9.95
C GLY A 310 43.28 -10.40 -9.99
N SER A 311 42.44 -9.83 -9.11
CA SER A 311 41.01 -10.19 -9.03
C SER A 311 40.03 -9.10 -9.52
N ARG A 312 40.48 -8.13 -10.31
CA ARG A 312 39.61 -7.06 -10.85
C ARG A 312 39.39 -7.07 -12.36
N THR A 313 39.69 -8.16 -13.07
CA THR A 313 39.45 -8.22 -14.52
C THR A 313 38.95 -9.60 -14.94
N THR A 314 37.66 -9.86 -14.76
CA THR A 314 36.84 -10.80 -15.58
C THR A 314 35.41 -10.90 -15.03
N ALA A 315 34.56 -9.90 -15.28
CA ALA A 315 33.09 -10.05 -15.27
C ALA A 315 32.40 -8.78 -15.82
N ALA A 316 32.66 -8.44 -17.07
CA ALA A 316 31.85 -7.45 -17.79
C ALA A 316 31.83 -7.79 -19.29
N LYS A 317 31.06 -8.81 -19.65
CA LYS A 317 30.52 -8.94 -21.02
C LYS A 317 29.23 -9.78 -21.02
N SER A 318 28.25 -9.23 -21.73
CA SER A 318 27.03 -9.81 -22.30
C SER A 318 25.87 -10.25 -21.39
N VAL A 319 24.83 -9.40 -21.32
CA VAL A 319 23.41 -9.80 -21.33
C VAL A 319 22.64 -8.80 -22.24
N PRO A 320 21.70 -9.24 -23.09
CA PRO A 320 21.26 -8.51 -24.28
C PRO A 320 20.16 -7.48 -24.02
N LYS A 321 20.06 -6.54 -24.97
CA LYS A 321 19.00 -5.53 -25.14
C LYS A 321 17.68 -6.25 -25.46
N TYR A 322 16.67 -6.07 -24.61
CA TYR A 322 15.27 -6.38 -24.94
C TYR A 322 14.41 -5.14 -24.79
N GLU A 323 13.43 -5.06 -25.69
CA GLU A 323 12.73 -3.89 -26.16
C GLU A 323 11.75 -3.29 -25.15
N SER A 324 11.74 -1.96 -25.01
CA SER A 324 10.59 -1.21 -24.50
C SER A 324 9.91 -0.51 -25.68
N ARG A 325 8.87 -1.16 -26.21
CA ARG A 325 7.87 -0.53 -27.07
C ARG A 325 6.84 0.20 -26.21
N THR A 326 6.29 1.27 -26.79
CA THR A 326 5.03 2.00 -26.47
C THR A 326 5.03 2.87 -25.20
N ALA A 327 4.53 4.11 -25.18
CA ALA A 327 3.70 4.85 -26.13
C ALA A 327 3.93 6.37 -26.03
N ALA A 328 3.84 7.02 -27.18
CA ALA A 328 3.85 8.46 -27.34
C ALA A 328 2.55 9.09 -26.81
N ALA A 329 2.65 10.01 -25.85
CA ALA A 329 1.61 10.97 -25.56
C ALA A 329 1.79 12.18 -26.50
N LYS A 330 0.97 12.23 -27.57
CA LYS A 330 0.76 13.44 -28.37
C LYS A 330 -0.21 14.34 -27.62
N SER A 331 0.29 15.46 -27.13
CA SER A 331 -0.47 16.68 -26.88
C SER A 331 -0.62 17.46 -28.19
N VAL A 332 -1.85 17.79 -28.60
CA VAL A 332 -2.14 18.81 -29.61
C VAL A 332 -3.15 19.78 -29.00
N PRO A 333 -2.96 21.11 -29.13
CA PRO A 333 -3.94 22.10 -28.74
C PRO A 333 -4.86 22.47 -29.91
N LYS A 334 -6.17 22.57 -29.65
CA LYS A 334 -7.08 23.64 -30.08
C LYS A 334 -8.46 23.44 -29.48
#